data_AF-A0A1J3G6H5-F1
#
_entry.id   AF-A0A1J3G6H5-F1
#
_cell.length_a   1.000
_cell.length_b   1.000
_cell.length_c   1.000
_cell.angle_alpha   90.00
_cell.angle_beta   90.00
_cell.angle_gamma   90.00
#
_symmetry.space_group_name_H-M   'P 1'
#
loop_
_entity.id
_entity.type
_entity.pdbx_description
1 polymer ?
#
loop_
_entity_poly.entity_id
_entity_poly.type
_entity_poly.pdbx_seq_one_letter_code
_entity_poly.pdbx_strand_id
1 'polypeptide(L)'
;LDLKPTNRMACLDHILCLLPLLFIIIISSLHVLPASATTSPNWKSAITIRKVNRRGPYIGLVTVFETEENAFLGNVDFRPDPTHPFLDLSGRRFRIGKIHGKKVLYVRCGIGMVNAAAATQQMIDVFNVKGIVR
;
A
#
# COMPACT_ATOMS: atom_id res chain seq x y z
N LEU A 1 -55.44 -21.22 -8.20
CA LEU A 1 -54.48 -21.26 -7.08
C LEU A 1 -53.97 -19.85 -6.87
N ASP A 2 -54.76 -19.07 -6.12
CA ASP A 2 -54.60 -17.63 -5.97
C ASP A 2 -53.80 -17.32 -4.70
N LEU A 3 -52.59 -16.80 -4.86
CA LEU A 3 -51.67 -16.51 -3.75
C LEU A 3 -52.07 -15.19 -3.08
N LYS A 4 -52.53 -15.33 -1.84
CA LYS A 4 -53.00 -14.33 -0.88
C LYS A 4 -52.19 -13.01 -0.89
N PRO A 5 -52.85 -11.83 -0.91
CA PRO A 5 -52.21 -10.52 -1.08
C PRO A 5 -51.23 -10.12 0.04
N THR A 6 -51.34 -10.73 1.23
CA THR A 6 -50.49 -10.44 2.39
C THR A 6 -49.00 -10.79 2.17
N ASN A 7 -48.70 -11.85 1.40
CA ASN A 7 -47.30 -12.23 1.11
C ASN A 7 -46.63 -11.33 0.08
N ARG A 8 -47.41 -10.64 -0.78
CA ARG A 8 -46.85 -9.70 -1.77
C ARG A 8 -46.38 -8.40 -1.13
N MET A 9 -47.05 -7.95 -0.07
CA MET A 9 -46.72 -6.71 0.62
C MET A 9 -45.39 -6.81 1.38
N ALA A 10 -45.20 -7.89 2.16
CA ALA A 10 -43.92 -8.15 2.85
C ALA A 10 -42.73 -8.37 1.88
N CYS A 11 -42.99 -8.94 0.70
CA CYS A 11 -41.99 -9.09 -0.36
C CYS A 11 -41.60 -7.73 -0.96
N LEU A 12 -42.59 -6.86 -1.19
CA LEU A 12 -42.37 -5.50 -1.70
C LEU A 12 -41.55 -4.66 -0.71
N ASP A 13 -41.81 -4.79 0.59
CA ASP A 13 -41.06 -4.09 1.65
C ASP A 13 -39.60 -4.57 1.74
N HIS A 14 -39.36 -5.89 1.63
CA HIS A 14 -38.01 -6.43 1.58
C HIS A 14 -37.24 -5.98 0.34
N ILE A 15 -37.89 -5.95 -0.83
CA ILE A 15 -37.29 -5.45 -2.08
C ILE A 15 -36.95 -3.96 -1.95
N LEU A 16 -37.83 -3.16 -1.34
CA LEU A 16 -37.61 -1.73 -1.11
C LEU A 16 -36.43 -1.46 -0.16
N CYS A 17 -36.21 -2.32 0.84
CA CYS A 17 -35.06 -2.25 1.74
C CYS A 17 -33.74 -2.73 1.11
N LEU A 18 -33.79 -3.64 0.13
CA LEU A 18 -32.60 -4.18 -0.53
C LEU A 18 -32.04 -3.25 -1.61
N LEU A 19 -32.90 -2.45 -2.25
CA LEU A 19 -32.52 -1.48 -3.28
C LEU A 19 -31.48 -0.43 -2.81
N PRO A 20 -31.62 0.24 -1.65
CA PRO A 20 -30.61 1.19 -1.17
C PRO A 20 -29.29 0.50 -0.79
N LEU A 21 -29.35 -0.73 -0.26
CA LEU A 21 -28.17 -1.55 0.04
C LEU A 21 -27.42 -1.91 -1.24
N LEU A 22 -28.13 -2.31 -2.29
CA LEU A 22 -27.55 -2.61 -3.60
C LEU A 22 -26.92 -1.34 -4.20
N PHE A 23 -27.58 -0.19 -4.05
CA PHE A 23 -27.09 1.10 -4.54
C PHE A 23 -25.81 1.54 -3.80
N ILE A 24 -25.73 1.34 -2.48
CA ILE A 24 -24.51 1.59 -1.69
C ILE A 24 -23.38 0.66 -2.13
N ILE A 25 -23.66 -0.62 -2.36
CA ILE A 25 -22.65 -1.58 -2.85
C ILE A 25 -22.15 -1.16 -4.23
N ILE A 26 -23.05 -0.82 -5.17
CA ILE A 26 -22.69 -0.37 -6.53
C ILE A 26 -21.88 0.92 -6.48
N ILE A 27 -22.29 1.90 -5.68
CA ILE A 27 -21.53 3.13 -5.47
C ILE A 27 -20.16 2.82 -4.87
N SER A 28 -20.06 2.02 -3.81
CA SER A 28 -18.77 1.65 -3.22
C SER A 28 -17.85 0.95 -4.23
N SER A 29 -18.41 0.08 -5.07
CA SER A 29 -17.71 -0.65 -6.13
C SER A 29 -17.18 0.28 -7.22
N LEU A 30 -17.96 1.30 -7.59
CA LEU A 30 -17.54 2.34 -8.54
C LEU A 30 -16.46 3.27 -7.97
N HIS A 31 -16.42 3.44 -6.64
CA HIS A 31 -15.40 4.23 -5.96
C HIS A 31 -14.14 3.43 -5.60
N VAL A 32 -14.10 2.13 -5.90
CA VAL A 32 -12.84 1.37 -5.97
C VAL A 32 -12.13 1.74 -7.28
N LEU A 33 -11.85 3.03 -7.46
CA LEU A 33 -10.73 3.40 -8.28
C LEU A 33 -9.51 2.97 -7.46
N PRO A 34 -8.69 2.00 -7.91
CA PRO A 34 -7.41 1.81 -7.28
C PRO A 34 -6.71 3.15 -7.43
N ALA A 35 -6.53 3.86 -6.31
CA ALA A 35 -5.62 5.00 -6.22
C ALA A 35 -4.18 4.47 -6.31
N SER A 36 -3.91 3.63 -7.31
CA SER A 36 -2.57 3.46 -7.84
C SER A 36 -2.22 4.84 -8.38
N ALA A 37 -1.36 5.54 -7.67
CA ALA A 37 -0.71 6.73 -8.19
C ALA A 37 0.01 6.30 -9.47
N THR A 38 -0.66 6.47 -10.61
CA THR A 38 -0.10 6.29 -11.95
C THR A 38 0.91 7.39 -12.15
N THR A 39 2.09 7.18 -11.56
CA THR A 39 3.28 7.96 -11.85
C THR A 39 3.57 7.67 -13.33
N SER A 40 3.51 8.71 -14.17
CA SER A 40 3.97 8.64 -15.56
C SER A 40 5.24 7.79 -15.64
N PRO A 41 5.39 6.90 -16.65
CA PRO A 41 6.48 5.93 -16.68
C PRO A 41 7.82 6.64 -16.78
N ASN A 42 8.39 6.96 -15.62
CA ASN A 42 9.75 7.46 -15.51
C ASN A 42 10.66 6.25 -15.74
N TRP A 43 11.10 6.09 -16.98
CA TRP A 43 11.91 4.95 -17.41
C TRP A 43 13.17 4.78 -16.55
N LYS A 44 13.75 5.89 -16.04
CA LYS A 44 14.91 5.85 -15.13
C LYS A 44 14.54 5.14 -13.83
N SER A 45 13.40 5.49 -13.24
CA SER A 45 12.87 4.84 -12.05
C SER A 45 12.63 3.35 -12.32
N ALA A 46 12.02 2.99 -13.46
CA ALA A 46 11.78 1.59 -13.82
C ALA A 46 13.09 0.77 -13.93
N ILE A 47 14.15 1.35 -14.49
CA ILE A 47 15.47 0.70 -14.55
C ILE A 47 16.07 0.55 -13.17
N THR A 48 16.01 1.59 -12.34
CA THR A 48 16.51 1.52 -10.96
C THR A 48 15.76 0.46 -10.17
N ILE A 49 14.42 0.39 -10.28
CA ILE A 49 13.59 -0.65 -9.67
C ILE A 49 14.06 -2.04 -10.11
N ARG A 50 14.25 -2.27 -11.42
CA ARG A 50 14.76 -3.54 -11.93
C ARG A 50 16.14 -3.88 -11.35
N LYS A 51 17.05 -2.91 -11.25
CA LYS A 51 18.40 -3.10 -10.66
C LYS A 51 18.33 -3.43 -9.17
N VAL A 52 17.50 -2.71 -8.42
CA VAL A 52 17.27 -2.93 -6.99
C VAL A 52 16.67 -4.31 -6.75
N ASN A 53 15.63 -4.69 -7.49
CA ASN A 53 14.93 -5.98 -7.34
C ASN A 53 15.79 -7.20 -7.68
N ARG A 54 16.70 -7.08 -8.66
CA ARG A 54 17.70 -8.12 -8.96
C ARG A 54 18.64 -8.39 -7.80
N ARG A 55 18.87 -7.41 -6.92
CA ARG A 55 19.70 -7.56 -5.72
C ARG A 55 18.90 -7.97 -4.48
N GLY A 56 17.58 -8.14 -4.57
CA GLY A 56 16.73 -8.59 -3.46
C GLY A 56 16.96 -10.06 -3.03
N PRO A 57 16.09 -10.62 -2.19
CA PRO A 57 14.94 -9.98 -1.56
C PRO A 57 15.34 -9.09 -0.36
N TYR A 58 14.56 -8.05 -0.09
CA TYR A 58 14.77 -7.10 1.02
C TYR A 58 13.80 -7.35 2.18
N ILE A 59 14.20 -6.97 3.40
CA ILE A 59 13.25 -6.75 4.51
C ILE A 59 12.68 -5.33 4.34
N GLY A 60 11.37 -5.22 4.22
CA GLY A 60 10.67 -3.94 4.18
C GLY A 60 10.50 -3.37 5.57
N LEU A 61 10.80 -2.09 5.75
CA LEU A 61 10.56 -1.34 6.98
C LEU A 61 9.68 -0.13 6.67
N VAL A 62 8.57 0.01 7.40
CA VAL A 62 7.63 1.12 7.23
C VAL A 62 7.48 1.86 8.56
N THR A 63 7.83 3.14 8.59
CA THR A 63 7.73 4.00 9.78
C THR A 63 6.80 5.17 9.54
N VAL A 64 6.25 5.75 10.61
CA VAL A 64 5.27 6.82 10.52
C VAL A 64 5.95 8.20 10.46
N PHE A 65 6.83 8.51 11.41
CA PHE A 65 7.45 9.83 11.53
C PHE A 65 8.86 9.80 12.16
N GLU A 66 9.51 10.97 12.23
CA GLU A 66 10.94 11.10 12.52
C GLU A 66 11.36 10.54 13.87
N THR A 67 10.50 10.59 14.88
CA THR A 67 10.84 10.05 16.20
C THR A 67 11.01 8.53 16.16
N GLU A 68 10.15 7.81 15.43
CA GLU A 68 10.29 6.36 15.20
C GLU A 68 11.51 6.05 14.34
N GLU A 69 11.74 6.84 13.28
CA GLU A 69 12.94 6.74 12.43
C GLU A 69 14.21 6.92 13.26
N ASN A 70 14.28 7.96 14.08
CA ASN A 70 15.45 8.30 14.89
C ASN A 70 15.65 7.30 16.03
N ALA A 71 14.58 6.84 16.68
CA ALA A 71 14.68 5.82 17.71
C ALA A 71 15.19 4.48 17.16
N PHE A 72 14.80 4.13 15.93
CA PHE A 72 15.27 2.92 15.27
C PHE A 72 16.66 3.12 14.67
N LEU A 73 16.83 4.05 13.72
CA LEU A 73 18.07 4.32 12.99
C LEU A 73 19.19 4.88 13.87
N GLY A 74 18.88 5.57 14.96
CA GLY A 74 19.90 6.04 15.92
C GLY A 74 20.60 4.89 16.65
N ASN A 75 19.95 3.72 16.74
CA ASN A 75 20.48 2.54 17.41
C ASN A 75 20.95 1.45 16.44
N VAL A 76 20.76 1.63 15.13
CA VAL A 76 21.16 0.65 14.12
C VAL A 76 22.10 1.26 13.09
N ASP A 77 23.17 0.53 12.74
CA ASP A 77 24.07 0.92 11.67
C ASP A 77 23.42 0.69 10.30
N PHE A 78 22.62 1.68 9.86
CA PHE A 78 22.07 1.70 8.50
C PHE A 78 23.13 2.16 7.50
N ARG A 79 23.53 1.25 6.63
CA ARG A 79 24.48 1.51 5.54
C ARG A 79 23.75 1.62 4.21
N PRO A 80 23.65 2.82 3.60
CA PRO A 80 23.00 3.00 2.30
C PRO A 80 23.66 2.15 1.20
N ASP A 81 22.87 1.72 0.21
CA ASP A 81 23.43 1.08 -1.00
C ASP A 81 24.31 2.10 -1.75
N PRO A 82 25.54 1.74 -2.14
CA PRO A 82 26.48 2.68 -2.74
C PRO A 82 26.08 3.14 -4.15
N THR A 83 25.24 2.37 -4.86
CA THR A 83 24.78 2.71 -6.21
C THR A 83 23.42 3.42 -6.18
N HIS A 84 22.52 2.93 -5.33
CA HIS A 84 21.12 3.35 -5.29
C HIS A 84 20.69 3.56 -3.84
N PRO A 85 21.18 4.61 -3.15
CA PRO A 85 20.90 4.81 -1.72
C PRO A 85 19.42 5.10 -1.44
N PHE A 86 18.70 5.63 -2.44
CA PHE A 86 17.25 5.84 -2.37
C PHE A 86 16.60 5.86 -3.75
N LEU A 87 15.28 5.73 -3.76
CA LEU A 87 14.41 5.92 -4.92
C LEU A 87 13.15 6.67 -4.48
N ASP A 88 12.83 7.76 -5.16
CA ASP A 88 11.63 8.55 -4.90
C ASP A 88 10.48 8.08 -5.81
N LEU A 89 9.36 7.65 -5.22
CA LEU A 89 8.17 7.14 -5.91
C LEU A 89 6.91 7.71 -5.27
N SER A 90 6.03 8.32 -6.09
CA SER A 90 4.74 8.86 -5.64
C SER A 90 4.84 9.77 -4.39
N GLY A 91 5.88 10.60 -4.33
CA GLY A 91 6.14 11.50 -3.21
C GLY A 91 6.76 10.85 -1.97
N ARG A 92 7.11 9.56 -2.03
CA ARG A 92 7.75 8.81 -0.94
C ARG A 92 9.19 8.47 -1.29
N ARG A 93 10.10 8.59 -0.31
CA ARG A 93 11.50 8.20 -0.45
C ARG A 93 11.73 6.80 0.11
N PHE A 94 11.96 5.84 -0.76
CA PHE A 94 12.40 4.50 -0.39
C PHE A 94 13.91 4.49 -0.27
N ARG A 95 14.44 4.37 0.95
CA ARG A 95 15.88 4.23 1.20
C ARG A 95 16.28 2.76 1.08
N ILE A 96 17.36 2.49 0.38
CA ILE A 96 17.85 1.13 0.13
C ILE A 96 19.21 1.00 0.82
N GLY A 97 19.40 -0.09 1.56
CA GLY A 97 20.65 -0.28 2.26
C GLY A 97 20.73 -1.60 3.01
N LYS A 98 21.57 -1.61 4.04
CA LYS A 98 21.75 -2.74 4.94
C LYS A 98 21.70 -2.30 6.40
N ILE A 99 21.14 -3.17 7.24
CA ILE A 99 21.25 -3.08 8.70
C ILE A 99 21.85 -4.40 9.17
N HIS A 100 22.95 -4.36 9.92
CA HIS A 100 23.68 -5.57 10.36
C HIS A 100 23.93 -6.57 9.21
N GLY A 101 24.31 -6.05 8.03
CA GLY A 101 24.55 -6.86 6.82
C GLY A 101 23.31 -7.41 6.12
N LYS A 102 22.10 -7.27 6.69
CA LYS A 102 20.83 -7.68 6.09
C LYS A 102 20.30 -6.58 5.18
N LYS A 103 19.84 -6.95 3.98
CA LYS A 103 19.30 -6.01 2.99
C LYS A 103 17.95 -5.47 3.45
N VAL A 104 17.82 -4.16 3.48
CA VAL A 104 16.65 -3.44 4.00
C VAL A 104 16.19 -2.39 2.99
N LEU A 105 14.87 -2.30 2.85
CA LEU A 105 14.20 -1.24 2.11
C LEU A 105 13.31 -0.48 3.10
N TYR A 106 13.56 0.82 3.27
CA TYR A 106 12.95 1.65 4.30
C TYR A 106 12.10 2.76 3.67
N VAL A 107 10.91 3.03 4.21
CA VAL A 107 10.08 4.17 3.79
C VAL A 107 9.33 4.80 4.97
N ARG A 108 9.28 6.13 4.98
CA ARG A 108 8.35 6.88 5.85
C ARG A 108 6.99 6.96 5.18
N CYS A 109 5.94 6.46 5.84
CA CYS A 109 4.59 6.54 5.30
C CYS A 109 3.87 7.84 5.64
N GLY A 110 4.24 8.53 6.73
CA GLY A 110 3.47 9.65 7.27
C GLY A 110 2.29 9.18 8.14
N ILE A 111 1.54 10.13 8.69
CA ILE A 111 0.47 9.89 9.67
C ILE A 111 -0.79 9.31 9.01
N GLY A 112 -1.45 8.38 9.71
CA GLY A 112 -2.78 7.87 9.35
C GLY A 112 -2.78 6.52 8.63
N MET A 113 -3.83 5.74 8.87
CA MET A 113 -3.96 4.36 8.38
C MET A 113 -3.93 4.24 6.85
N VAL A 114 -4.48 5.22 6.13
CA VAL A 114 -4.51 5.22 4.66
C VAL A 114 -3.11 5.39 4.08
N ASN A 115 -2.32 6.32 4.61
CA ASN A 115 -0.92 6.53 4.23
C ASN A 115 -0.07 5.29 4.51
N ALA A 116 -0.33 4.71 5.68
CA ALA A 116 0.27 3.48 6.14
C ALA A 116 0.02 2.32 5.17
N ALA A 117 -1.23 2.11 4.77
CA ALA A 117 -1.62 1.08 3.80
C ALA A 117 -1.03 1.36 2.42
N ALA A 118 -1.14 2.59 1.92
CA ALA A 118 -0.64 2.97 0.59
C ALA A 118 0.88 2.77 0.45
N ALA A 119 1.67 3.14 1.46
CA ALA A 119 3.12 2.92 1.45
C ALA A 119 3.48 1.42 1.48
N THR A 120 2.73 0.63 2.25
CA THR A 120 2.92 -0.82 2.36
C THR A 120 2.61 -1.49 1.03
N GLN A 121 1.46 -1.16 0.43
CA GLN A 121 1.04 -1.70 -0.86
C GLN A 121 2.04 -1.32 -1.96
N GLN A 122 2.44 -0.05 -2.02
CA GLN A 122 3.46 0.41 -2.97
C GLN A 122 4.79 -0.34 -2.79
N MET A 123 5.19 -0.68 -1.57
CA MET A 123 6.40 -1.46 -1.33
C MET A 123 6.30 -2.88 -1.89
N ILE A 124 5.17 -3.55 -1.64
CA ILE A 124 4.91 -4.92 -2.10
C ILE A 124 4.84 -4.98 -3.63
N ASP A 125 4.16 -4.02 -4.25
CA ASP A 125 3.92 -4.03 -5.70
C ASP A 125 5.19 -3.73 -6.50
N VAL A 126 6.07 -2.88 -5.97
CA VAL A 126 7.22 -2.36 -6.70
C VAL A 126 8.51 -3.13 -6.41
N PHE A 127 8.70 -3.62 -5.19
CA PHE A 127 9.98 -4.15 -4.75
C PHE A 127 9.95 -5.65 -4.45
N ASN A 128 11.07 -6.32 -4.71
CA ASN A 128 11.28 -7.71 -4.31
C ASN A 128 11.56 -7.78 -2.79
N VAL A 129 10.50 -7.80 -1.98
CA VAL A 129 10.55 -7.89 -0.52
C VAL A 129 10.14 -9.28 -0.03
N LYS A 130 10.77 -9.79 1.02
CA LYS A 130 10.43 -11.08 1.64
C LYS A 130 9.45 -10.99 2.81
N GLY A 131 9.19 -9.77 3.28
CA GLY A 131 8.38 -9.49 4.45
C GLY A 131 8.51 -8.04 4.87
N ILE A 132 7.53 -7.54 5.60
CA ILE A 132 7.45 -6.14 6.05
C ILE A 132 7.36 -6.12 7.58
N VAL A 133 8.13 -5.23 8.19
CA VAL A 133 8.03 -4.86 9.60
C VAL A 133 7.51 -3.42 9.66
N ARG A 134 6.54 -3.20 10.53
CA ARG A 134 5.93 -1.90 10.79
C ARG A 134 5.98 -1.63 12.29
#